data_AF-A0A1G2YZB7-F1
#
_entry.id   AF-A0A1G2YZB7-F1
#
_cell.length_a   1.000
_cell.length_b   1.000
_cell.length_c   1.000
_cell.angle_alpha   90.00
_cell.angle_beta   90.00
_cell.angle_gamma   90.00
#
_symmetry.space_group_name_H-M   'P 1'
#
loop_
_entity.id
_entity.type
_entity.pdbx_description
1 polymer ?
#
loop_
_entity_poly.entity_id
_entity_poly.type
_entity_poly.pdbx_seq_one_letter_code
_entity_poly.pdbx_strand_id
1 'polypeptide(L)'
;MPITFVFTCLGFFGLLLLVPAMPIAVVLFAQKRKRAALKMLCIPGGMVALSFLLPAMLFVMGERHNHLMSARPDRLFEMTFAFWPPPQTEVLEGYYELGVDSLEKALQFRAPTDFIDRIRGRRFIACDRETFVAAYGGEWNHLPDRVRSWFLPSVEQADCFYIAKPFDDSFGTYNQAIICYNTKTGIACFHWMGID
;
A
#
# COMPACT_ATOMS: atom_id res chain seq x y z
N MET A 1 9.55 2.00 10.65
CA MET A 1 10.80 1.31 10.26
C MET A 1 10.36 0.19 9.35
N PRO A 2 10.79 0.18 8.08
CA PRO A 2 10.20 -0.71 7.09
C PRO A 2 10.35 -2.17 7.51
N ILE A 3 9.27 -2.92 7.40
CA ILE A 3 9.20 -4.34 7.73
C ILE A 3 10.16 -5.13 6.81
N THR A 4 10.33 -4.70 5.56
CA THR A 4 11.33 -5.28 4.64
C THR A 4 12.76 -5.22 5.20
N PHE A 5 13.12 -4.15 5.90
CA PHE A 5 14.44 -4.01 6.53
C PHE A 5 14.64 -5.06 7.63
N VAL A 6 13.63 -5.33 8.45
CA VAL A 6 13.67 -6.38 9.49
C VAL A 6 13.95 -7.75 8.87
N PHE A 7 13.21 -8.12 7.82
CA PHE A 7 13.41 -9.40 7.14
C PHE A 7 14.79 -9.52 6.49
N THR A 8 15.27 -8.43 5.91
CA THR A 8 16.61 -8.37 5.31
C THR A 8 17.70 -8.57 6.38
N CYS A 9 17.58 -7.89 7.52
CA CYS A 9 18.49 -8.09 8.65
C CYS A 9 18.44 -9.53 9.17
N LEU A 10 17.25 -10.13 9.31
CA LEU A 10 17.09 -11.51 9.77
C LEU A 10 17.83 -12.49 8.84
N GLY A 11 17.67 -12.34 7.52
CA GLY A 11 18.36 -13.14 6.53
C GLY A 11 19.87 -12.95 6.58
N PHE A 12 20.33 -11.70 6.68
CA PHE A 12 21.76 -11.36 6.79
C PHE A 12 22.41 -12.01 8.03
N PHE A 13 21.81 -11.87 9.21
CA PHE A 13 22.32 -12.50 10.43
C PHE A 13 22.27 -14.02 10.35
N GLY A 14 21.23 -14.61 9.75
CA GLY A 14 21.16 -16.04 9.50
C GLY A 14 22.31 -16.55 8.62
N LEU A 15 22.61 -15.85 7.53
CA LEU A 15 23.76 -16.18 6.67
C LEU A 15 25.09 -16.04 7.39
N LEU A 16 25.27 -14.95 8.15
CA LEU A 16 26.51 -14.70 8.89
C LEU A 16 26.78 -15.78 9.95
N LEU A 17 25.72 -16.29 10.60
CA LEU A 17 25.81 -17.39 11.56
C LEU A 17 26.04 -18.75 10.89
N LEU A 18 25.58 -18.95 9.65
CA LEU A 18 25.83 -20.18 8.89
C LEU A 18 27.31 -20.37 8.53
N VAL A 19 28.04 -19.28 8.26
CA VAL A 19 29.46 -19.33 7.87
C VAL A 19 30.32 -20.11 8.87
N PRO A 20 30.29 -19.82 10.20
CA PRO A 20 31.01 -20.64 11.18
C PRO A 20 30.25 -21.92 11.56
N ALA A 21 28.90 -21.93 11.52
CA ALA A 21 28.13 -23.10 11.95
C ALA A 21 28.28 -24.30 11.01
N MET A 22 28.41 -24.09 9.70
CA MET A 22 28.59 -25.16 8.71
C MET A 22 29.85 -26.01 8.96
N PRO A 23 31.08 -25.45 9.03
CA PRO A 23 32.28 -26.25 9.28
C PRO A 23 32.23 -26.94 10.65
N ILE A 24 31.70 -26.29 11.69
CA ILE A 24 31.56 -26.89 13.03
C ILE A 24 30.56 -28.05 12.99
N ALA A 25 29.44 -27.91 12.28
CA ALA A 25 28.46 -28.97 12.12
C ALA A 25 29.05 -30.18 11.38
N VAL A 26 29.87 -29.96 10.34
CA VAL A 26 30.58 -31.05 9.62
C VAL A 26 31.49 -31.82 10.57
N VAL A 27 32.26 -31.13 11.42
CA VAL A 27 33.09 -31.78 12.45
C VAL A 27 32.24 -32.57 13.45
N LEU A 28 31.12 -32.00 13.91
CA LEU A 28 30.21 -32.70 14.83
C LEU A 28 29.56 -33.93 14.19
N PHE A 29 29.26 -33.88 12.88
CA PHE A 29 28.80 -35.05 12.12
C PHE A 29 29.85 -36.14 12.06
N ALA A 30 31.12 -35.81 11.79
CA ALA A 30 32.23 -36.75 11.81
C ALA A 30 32.42 -37.40 13.19
N GLN A 31 32.17 -36.65 14.27
CA GLN A 31 32.19 -37.16 15.66
C GLN A 31 30.93 -37.93 16.07
N LYS A 32 30.02 -38.26 15.13
CA LYS A 32 28.72 -38.90 15.38
C LYS A 32 27.78 -38.11 16.31
N ARG A 33 28.04 -36.83 16.57
CA ARG A 33 27.22 -35.91 17.41
C ARG A 33 26.11 -35.25 16.59
N LYS A 34 25.32 -36.06 15.87
CA LYS A 34 24.33 -35.59 14.88
C LYS A 34 23.30 -34.59 15.45
N ARG A 35 22.80 -34.83 16.67
CA ARG A 35 21.80 -33.95 17.31
C ARG A 35 22.34 -32.55 17.59
N ALA A 36 23.61 -32.44 18.00
CA ALA A 36 24.26 -31.16 18.27
C ALA A 36 24.51 -30.39 16.96
N ALA A 37 24.98 -31.09 15.93
CA ALA A 37 25.18 -30.51 14.59
C ALA A 37 23.85 -29.97 14.03
N LEU A 38 22.77 -30.74 14.14
CA LEU A 38 21.45 -30.33 13.66
C LEU A 38 20.94 -29.07 14.39
N LYS A 39 20.98 -29.05 15.72
CA LYS A 39 20.56 -27.88 16.51
C LYS A 39 21.33 -26.62 16.15
N MET A 40 22.63 -26.75 15.89
CA MET A 40 23.49 -25.63 15.50
C MET A 40 23.12 -25.04 14.13
N LEU A 41 22.72 -25.88 13.17
CA LEU A 41 22.28 -25.44 11.84
C LEU A 41 20.82 -24.98 11.82
N CYS A 42 19.97 -25.51 12.70
CA CYS A 42 18.53 -25.20 12.74
C CYS A 42 18.24 -23.72 13.00
N ILE A 43 18.97 -23.07 13.91
CA ILE A 43 18.72 -21.66 14.26
C ILE A 43 19.01 -20.74 13.06
N PRO A 44 20.24 -20.72 12.50
CA PRO A 44 20.54 -19.82 11.40
C PRO A 44 19.83 -20.24 10.09
N GLY A 45 19.63 -21.54 9.86
CA GLY A 45 18.79 -22.02 8.76
C GLY A 45 17.32 -21.57 8.90
N GLY A 46 16.78 -21.58 10.12
CA GLY A 46 15.44 -21.08 10.42
C GLY A 46 15.32 -19.57 10.19
N MET A 47 16.33 -18.79 10.58
CA MET A 47 16.36 -17.34 10.34
C MET A 47 16.32 -17.01 8.85
N VAL A 48 17.15 -17.69 8.06
CA VAL A 48 17.16 -17.54 6.59
C VAL A 48 15.83 -17.98 6.00
N ALA A 49 15.27 -19.12 6.42
CA ALA A 49 13.98 -19.57 5.90
C ALA A 49 12.86 -18.56 6.22
N LEU A 50 12.81 -18.04 7.45
CA LEU A 50 11.81 -17.06 7.89
C LEU A 50 11.95 -15.73 7.15
N SER A 51 13.16 -15.29 6.82
CA SER A 51 13.37 -14.04 6.08
C SER A 51 12.79 -14.07 4.67
N PHE A 52 12.55 -15.25 4.08
CA PHE A 52 11.90 -15.39 2.78
C PHE A 52 10.44 -15.81 2.88
N LEU A 53 10.12 -16.76 3.77
CA LEU A 53 8.78 -17.31 3.89
C LEU A 53 7.76 -16.29 4.41
N LEU A 54 8.15 -15.44 5.36
CA LEU A 54 7.24 -14.45 5.93
C LEU A 54 6.88 -13.35 4.90
N PRO A 55 7.84 -12.71 4.19
CA PRO A 55 7.49 -11.79 3.10
C PRO A 55 6.66 -12.44 2.01
N ALA A 56 6.98 -13.67 1.60
CA ALA A 56 6.21 -14.38 0.58
C ALA A 56 4.76 -14.63 1.04
N MET A 57 4.57 -15.02 2.31
CA MET A 57 3.24 -15.20 2.88
C MET A 57 2.47 -13.88 2.95
N LEU A 58 3.12 -12.80 3.40
CA LEU A 58 2.52 -11.46 3.45
C LEU A 58 2.15 -10.97 2.05
N PHE A 59 3.00 -11.19 1.05
CA PHE A 59 2.72 -10.87 -0.34
C PHE A 59 1.48 -11.62 -0.86
N VAL A 60 1.40 -12.93 -0.66
CA VAL A 60 0.25 -13.74 -1.10
C VAL A 60 -1.03 -13.34 -0.38
N MET A 61 -0.97 -13.04 0.92
CA MET A 61 -2.12 -12.55 1.68
C MET A 61 -2.54 -11.15 1.24
N GLY A 62 -1.57 -10.28 0.99
CA GLY A 62 -1.76 -8.92 0.46
C GLY A 62 -2.47 -8.96 -0.88
N GLU A 63 -1.97 -9.74 -1.85
CA GLU A 63 -2.61 -9.95 -3.15
C GLU A 63 -4.08 -10.37 -3.05
N ARG A 64 -4.38 -11.36 -2.20
CA ARG A 64 -5.78 -11.80 -1.99
C ARG A 64 -6.64 -10.68 -1.40
N HIS A 65 -6.09 -9.91 -0.48
CA HIS A 65 -6.79 -8.79 0.14
C HIS A 65 -7.00 -7.64 -0.86
N ASN A 66 -6.00 -7.34 -1.68
CA ASN A 66 -6.01 -6.34 -2.74
C ASN A 66 -7.12 -6.63 -3.76
N HIS A 67 -7.19 -7.88 -4.22
CA HIS A 67 -8.26 -8.33 -5.10
C HIS A 67 -9.64 -8.20 -4.45
N LEU A 68 -9.79 -8.60 -3.18
CA LEU A 68 -11.07 -8.52 -2.48
C LEU A 68 -11.56 -7.08 -2.31
N MET A 69 -10.66 -6.16 -1.94
CA MET A 69 -11.00 -4.75 -1.72
C MET A 69 -11.26 -4.03 -3.03
N SER A 70 -10.45 -4.26 -4.06
CA SER A 70 -10.66 -3.69 -5.41
C SER A 70 -11.95 -4.20 -6.06
N ALA A 71 -12.42 -5.40 -5.70
CA ALA A 71 -13.70 -5.95 -6.15
C ALA A 71 -14.91 -5.46 -5.34
N ARG A 72 -14.70 -4.72 -4.24
CA ARG A 72 -15.74 -4.19 -3.35
C ARG A 72 -15.55 -2.68 -3.14
N PRO A 73 -15.77 -1.88 -4.19
CA PRO A 73 -15.48 -0.45 -4.16
C PRO A 73 -16.23 0.30 -3.05
N ASP A 74 -17.46 -0.09 -2.71
CA ASP A 74 -18.21 0.51 -1.60
C ASP A 74 -17.53 0.30 -0.23
N ARG A 75 -16.96 -0.89 -0.01
CA ARG A 75 -16.21 -1.16 1.23
C ARG A 75 -14.89 -0.41 1.27
N LEU A 76 -14.21 -0.30 0.13
CA LEU A 76 -13.01 0.51 0.03
C LEU A 76 -13.32 1.99 0.31
N PHE A 77 -14.44 2.49 -0.19
CA PHE A 77 -14.96 3.82 0.11
C PHE A 77 -15.20 4.00 1.62
N GLU A 78 -15.94 3.08 2.23
CA GLU A 78 -16.23 3.10 3.67
C GLU A 78 -14.94 3.13 4.50
N MET A 79 -13.98 2.27 4.17
CA MET A 79 -12.70 2.21 4.86
C MET A 79 -11.86 3.49 4.66
N THR A 80 -11.98 4.13 3.50
CA THR A 80 -11.22 5.36 3.18
C THR A 80 -11.76 6.58 3.90
N PHE A 81 -13.09 6.73 3.91
CA PHE A 81 -13.73 7.94 4.44
C PHE A 81 -14.37 7.75 5.82
N ALA A 82 -14.36 6.52 6.36
CA ALA A 82 -14.97 6.11 7.63
C ALA A 82 -16.50 6.27 7.69
N PHE A 83 -17.17 6.17 6.54
CA PHE A 83 -18.63 6.11 6.44
C PHE A 83 -19.08 5.46 5.12
N TRP A 84 -20.24 4.81 5.14
CA TRP A 84 -20.83 4.18 3.96
C TRP A 84 -21.21 5.21 2.88
N PRO A 85 -21.02 4.93 1.57
CA PRO A 85 -21.45 5.83 0.51
C PRO A 85 -22.96 6.12 0.65
N PRO A 86 -23.38 7.40 0.68
CA PRO A 86 -24.79 7.74 0.80
C PRO A 86 -25.55 7.33 -0.49
N PRO A 87 -26.89 7.24 -0.46
CA PRO A 87 -27.67 6.78 -1.61
C PRO A 87 -27.51 7.59 -2.90
N GLN A 88 -27.05 8.84 -2.82
CA GLN A 88 -26.78 9.69 -3.99
C GLN A 88 -25.37 9.53 -4.55
N THR A 89 -24.54 8.70 -3.91
CA THR A 89 -23.15 8.43 -4.30
C THR A 89 -23.06 7.01 -4.83
N GLU A 90 -22.46 6.87 -6.01
CA GLU A 90 -22.22 5.58 -6.67
C GLU A 90 -20.71 5.39 -6.79
N VAL A 91 -20.16 4.34 -6.16
CA VAL A 91 -18.73 4.04 -6.30
C VAL A 91 -18.53 3.17 -7.55
N LEU A 92 -17.79 3.70 -8.52
CA LEU A 92 -17.66 3.14 -9.86
C LEU A 92 -16.48 2.17 -9.94
N GLU A 93 -15.31 2.61 -9.47
CA GLU A 93 -14.07 1.83 -9.51
C GLU A 93 -13.32 1.96 -8.19
N GLY A 94 -12.61 0.89 -7.84
CA GLY A 94 -11.77 0.82 -6.65
C GLY A 94 -10.46 0.12 -6.95
N TYR A 95 -9.39 0.69 -6.43
CA TYR A 95 -8.06 0.14 -6.42
C TYR A 95 -7.51 0.18 -5.00
N TYR A 96 -7.01 -0.97 -4.55
CA TYR A 96 -6.36 -1.10 -3.28
C TYR A 96 -5.14 -1.98 -3.46
N GLU A 97 -3.98 -1.46 -3.06
CA GLU A 97 -2.73 -2.21 -3.05
C GLU A 97 -2.05 -2.05 -1.69
N LEU A 98 -2.00 -3.16 -0.95
CA LEU A 98 -1.16 -3.30 0.22
C LEU A 98 0.17 -3.91 -0.19
N GLY A 99 1.21 -3.08 -0.18
CA GLY A 99 2.60 -3.48 -0.21
C GLY A 99 3.09 -3.88 1.19
N VAL A 100 4.34 -4.34 1.28
CA VAL A 100 4.94 -4.71 2.57
C VAL A 100 5.17 -3.48 3.47
N ASP A 101 5.51 -2.34 2.86
CA ASP A 101 5.79 -1.07 3.55
C ASP A 101 4.93 0.09 3.01
N SER A 102 3.95 -0.19 2.15
CA SER A 102 3.15 0.84 1.48
C SER A 102 1.69 0.45 1.39
N LEU A 103 0.83 1.46 1.32
CA LEU A 103 -0.59 1.30 1.07
C LEU A 103 -1.05 2.33 0.05
N GLU A 104 -1.60 1.86 -1.05
CA GLU A 104 -2.14 2.72 -2.09
C GLU A 104 -3.63 2.45 -2.26
N LYS A 105 -4.39 3.55 -2.38
CA LYS A 105 -5.84 3.52 -2.59
C LYS A 105 -6.20 4.48 -3.70
N ALA A 106 -7.00 4.02 -4.65
CA ALA A 106 -7.65 4.90 -5.61
C ALA A 106 -9.14 4.55 -5.73
N LEU A 107 -9.97 5.56 -5.88
CA LEU A 107 -11.41 5.42 -6.00
C LEU A 107 -11.93 6.35 -7.09
N GLN A 108 -12.84 5.85 -7.91
CA GLN A 108 -13.68 6.67 -8.77
C GLN A 108 -15.12 6.54 -8.29
N PHE A 109 -15.80 7.65 -8.08
CA PHE A 109 -17.19 7.64 -7.65
C PHE A 109 -17.94 8.83 -8.24
N ARG A 110 -19.24 8.66 -8.44
CA ARG A 110 -20.15 9.74 -8.77
C ARG A 110 -20.79 10.25 -7.49
N ALA A 111 -20.79 11.55 -7.28
CA ALA A 111 -21.41 12.18 -6.12
C ALA A 111 -21.92 13.59 -6.45
N PRO A 112 -22.90 14.10 -5.69
CA PRO A 112 -23.34 15.48 -5.82
C PRO A 112 -22.32 16.44 -5.18
N THR A 113 -22.30 17.69 -5.64
CA THR A 113 -21.29 18.69 -5.24
C THR A 113 -21.28 18.97 -3.75
N ASP A 114 -22.46 19.04 -3.13
CA ASP A 114 -22.65 19.22 -1.69
C ASP A 114 -22.04 18.07 -0.86
N PHE A 115 -21.96 16.87 -1.42
CA PHE A 115 -21.23 15.77 -0.78
C PHE A 115 -19.71 15.93 -0.89
N ILE A 116 -19.21 16.37 -2.05
CA ILE A 116 -17.78 16.69 -2.23
C ILE A 116 -17.37 17.78 -1.24
N ASP A 117 -18.20 18.81 -1.06
CA ASP A 117 -17.97 19.88 -0.09
C ASP A 117 -17.85 19.37 1.36
N ARG A 118 -18.65 18.35 1.72
CA ARG A 118 -18.54 17.69 3.03
C ARG A 118 -17.26 16.88 3.20
N ILE A 119 -16.82 16.18 2.14
CA ILE A 119 -15.55 15.42 2.17
C ILE A 119 -14.38 16.38 2.31
N ARG A 120 -14.34 17.45 1.51
CA ARG A 120 -13.22 18.41 1.55
C ARG A 120 -13.15 19.17 2.88
N GLY A 121 -14.29 19.55 3.45
CA GLY A 121 -14.36 20.42 4.64
C GLY A 121 -13.68 19.85 5.89
N ARG A 122 -13.31 18.56 5.89
CA ARG A 122 -12.61 17.93 7.01
C ARG A 122 -11.09 18.03 6.92
N ARG A 123 -10.50 17.84 5.73
CA ARG A 123 -9.04 17.61 5.58
C ARG A 123 -8.43 18.12 4.28
N PHE A 124 -9.24 18.46 3.28
CA PHE A 124 -8.71 18.84 1.97
C PHE A 124 -8.72 20.35 1.77
N ILE A 125 -7.67 20.83 1.14
CA ILE A 125 -7.48 22.22 0.74
C ILE A 125 -7.64 22.30 -0.77
N ALA A 126 -8.39 23.28 -1.25
CA ALA A 126 -8.55 23.52 -2.69
C ALA A 126 -7.24 24.05 -3.28
N CYS A 127 -6.91 23.62 -4.49
CA CYS A 127 -5.72 24.06 -5.21
C CYS A 127 -6.02 24.23 -6.70
N ASP A 128 -5.08 24.83 -7.44
CA ASP A 128 -5.12 24.80 -8.89
C ASP A 128 -4.64 23.44 -9.44
N ARG A 129 -4.88 23.25 -10.74
CA ARG A 129 -4.50 22.04 -11.46
C ARG A 129 -2.98 21.82 -11.46
N GLU A 130 -2.19 22.88 -11.59
CA GLU A 130 -0.73 22.77 -11.66
C GLU A 130 -0.16 22.22 -10.36
N THR A 131 -0.63 22.75 -9.23
CA THR A 131 -0.31 22.28 -7.88
C THR A 131 -0.76 20.83 -7.68
N PHE A 132 -1.97 20.47 -8.12
CA PHE A 132 -2.47 19.10 -8.06
C PHE A 132 -1.59 18.13 -8.85
N VAL A 133 -1.26 18.48 -10.10
CA VAL A 133 -0.42 17.68 -10.97
C VAL A 133 0.99 17.60 -10.42
N ALA A 134 1.57 18.68 -9.91
CA ALA A 134 2.90 18.66 -9.31
C ALA A 134 2.95 17.80 -8.03
N ALA A 135 1.90 17.88 -7.20
CA ALA A 135 1.81 17.11 -5.97
C ALA A 135 1.65 15.60 -6.21
N TYR A 136 1.16 15.22 -7.39
CA TYR A 136 0.95 13.82 -7.76
C TYR A 136 1.95 13.31 -8.83
N GLY A 137 2.57 14.20 -9.61
CA GLY A 137 3.08 14.00 -10.98
C GLY A 137 4.21 13.02 -11.24
N GLY A 138 4.76 12.37 -10.21
CA GLY A 138 5.65 11.21 -10.37
C GLY A 138 4.92 9.88 -10.32
N GLU A 139 3.87 9.79 -9.50
CA GLU A 139 3.23 8.54 -9.08
C GLU A 139 2.28 7.96 -10.13
N TRP A 140 1.85 8.77 -11.11
CA TRP A 140 0.84 8.38 -12.11
C TRP A 140 1.39 7.27 -13.01
N ASN A 141 2.71 7.25 -13.19
CA ASN A 141 3.39 6.26 -14.00
C ASN A 141 3.54 4.91 -13.29
N HIS A 142 3.42 4.90 -11.96
CA HIS A 142 3.52 3.70 -11.14
C HIS A 142 2.16 3.01 -10.94
N LEU A 143 1.05 3.74 -11.15
CA LEU A 143 -0.28 3.14 -11.17
C LEU A 143 -0.41 2.05 -12.24
N PRO A 144 -1.10 0.93 -11.94
CA PRO A 144 -1.41 -0.08 -12.93
C PRO A 144 -2.26 0.48 -14.09
N ASP A 145 -2.07 -0.06 -15.29
CA ASP A 145 -2.80 0.34 -16.51
C ASP A 145 -4.30 0.45 -16.32
N ARG A 146 -4.88 -0.51 -15.59
CA ARG A 146 -6.30 -0.51 -15.24
C ARG A 146 -6.70 0.77 -14.51
N VAL A 147 -5.94 1.20 -13.51
CA VAL A 147 -6.22 2.41 -12.72
C VAL A 147 -6.04 3.65 -13.59
N ARG A 148 -4.94 3.71 -14.36
CA ARG A 148 -4.65 4.83 -15.27
C ARG A 148 -5.76 5.05 -16.29
N SER A 149 -6.39 3.97 -16.77
CA SER A 149 -7.45 4.03 -17.78
C SER A 149 -8.68 4.85 -17.38
N TRP A 150 -8.97 4.99 -16.09
CA TRP A 150 -10.08 5.79 -15.57
C TRP A 150 -9.64 7.00 -14.75
N PHE A 151 -8.46 6.96 -14.13
CA PHE A 151 -7.94 8.07 -13.33
C PHE A 151 -7.50 9.25 -14.20
N LEU A 152 -6.68 8.99 -15.24
CA LEU A 152 -6.13 10.06 -16.08
C LEU A 152 -7.23 10.86 -16.81
N PRO A 153 -8.22 10.22 -17.45
CA PRO A 153 -9.32 10.96 -18.08
C PRO A 153 -10.12 11.79 -17.06
N SER A 154 -10.26 11.31 -15.82
CA SER A 154 -10.96 12.04 -14.78
C SER A 154 -10.19 13.30 -14.35
N VAL A 155 -8.87 13.21 -14.22
CA VAL A 155 -8.02 14.37 -13.94
C VAL A 155 -8.06 15.37 -15.10
N GLU A 156 -8.02 14.91 -16.35
CA GLU A 156 -8.16 15.78 -17.54
C GLU A 156 -9.49 16.52 -17.58
N GLN A 157 -10.58 15.87 -17.20
CA GLN A 157 -11.92 16.44 -17.26
C GLN A 157 -12.32 17.22 -16.01
N ALA A 158 -11.60 17.08 -14.89
CA ALA A 158 -11.92 17.75 -13.64
C ALA A 158 -11.78 19.29 -13.72
N ASP A 159 -12.67 19.98 -13.02
CA ASP A 159 -12.66 21.44 -12.84
C ASP A 159 -12.38 21.86 -11.40
N CYS A 160 -12.40 20.90 -10.46
CA CYS A 160 -12.10 21.11 -9.05
C CYS A 160 -10.96 20.19 -8.60
N PHE A 161 -10.01 20.72 -7.83
CA PHE A 161 -8.82 19.99 -7.36
C PHE A 161 -8.58 20.26 -5.88
N TYR A 162 -8.23 19.19 -5.16
CA TYR A 162 -8.04 19.23 -3.71
C TYR A 162 -6.88 18.33 -3.27
N ILE A 163 -6.18 18.76 -2.24
CA ILE A 163 -5.04 18.04 -1.64
C ILE A 163 -5.21 18.00 -0.12
N ALA A 164 -4.87 16.89 0.51
CA ALA A 164 -4.76 16.74 1.96
C ALA A 164 -3.37 16.22 2.31
N LYS A 165 -2.67 16.94 3.20
CA LYS A 165 -1.34 16.57 3.70
C LYS A 165 -1.16 17.06 5.15
N PRO A 166 -1.11 16.16 6.16
CA PRO A 166 -1.33 14.72 6.06
C PRO A 166 -2.80 14.36 5.76
N PHE A 167 -3.05 13.19 5.16
CA PHE A 167 -4.43 12.72 4.94
C PHE A 167 -4.99 11.94 6.14
N ASP A 168 -4.18 11.11 6.78
CA ASP A 168 -4.53 10.40 8.01
C ASP A 168 -3.42 10.51 9.07
N ASP A 169 -3.48 9.70 10.13
CA ASP A 169 -2.47 9.70 11.20
C ASP A 169 -1.28 8.78 10.89
N SER A 170 -1.18 8.23 9.67
CA SER A 170 -0.06 7.38 9.28
C SER A 170 1.25 8.16 9.29
N PHE A 171 2.33 7.49 9.66
CA PHE A 171 3.67 8.06 9.64
C PHE A 171 4.12 8.33 8.20
N GLY A 172 5.05 9.26 8.01
CA GLY A 172 5.70 9.49 6.72
C GLY A 172 5.40 10.82 6.03
N THR A 173 6.41 11.38 5.36
CA THR A 173 6.33 12.62 4.55
C THR A 173 5.46 12.47 3.30
N TYR A 174 5.09 11.24 2.95
CA TYR A 174 4.33 10.86 1.76
C TYR A 174 2.84 10.64 2.02
N ASN A 175 2.37 10.80 3.27
CA ASN A 175 0.95 10.73 3.60
C ASN A 175 0.18 11.90 2.98
N GLN A 176 -0.23 11.73 1.73
CA GLN A 176 -0.90 12.74 0.95
C GLN A 176 -2.04 12.09 0.17
N ALA A 177 -3.21 12.71 0.23
CA ALA A 177 -4.34 12.36 -0.62
C ALA A 177 -4.68 13.50 -1.56
N ILE A 178 -5.24 13.13 -2.70
CA ILE A 178 -5.73 14.05 -3.71
C ILE A 178 -7.17 13.69 -4.08
N ILE A 179 -7.96 14.71 -4.39
CA ILE A 179 -9.28 14.54 -5.00
C ILE A 179 -9.40 15.50 -6.17
N CYS A 180 -9.76 14.99 -7.34
CA CYS A 180 -10.27 15.81 -8.43
C CYS A 180 -11.76 15.54 -8.64
N TYR A 181 -12.50 16.55 -9.04
CA TYR A 181 -13.94 16.47 -9.24
C TYR A 181 -14.35 17.27 -10.48
N ASN A 182 -15.34 16.75 -11.20
CA ASN A 182 -15.97 17.41 -12.33
C ASN A 182 -17.42 17.76 -11.97
N THR A 183 -17.71 19.05 -11.80
CA THR A 183 -19.05 19.52 -11.37
C THR A 183 -20.17 19.21 -12.37
N LYS A 184 -19.85 19.05 -13.65
CA LYS A 184 -20.84 18.77 -14.71
C LYS A 184 -21.29 17.31 -14.74
N THR A 185 -20.36 16.39 -14.48
CA THR A 185 -20.61 14.93 -14.55
C THR A 185 -20.85 14.32 -13.17
N GLY A 186 -20.47 15.03 -12.11
CA GLY A 186 -20.47 14.51 -10.74
C GLY A 186 -19.39 13.47 -10.48
N ILE A 187 -18.45 13.24 -11.40
CA ILE A 187 -17.36 12.27 -11.22
C ILE A 187 -16.28 12.87 -10.32
N ALA A 188 -15.92 12.14 -9.26
CA ALA A 188 -14.75 12.38 -8.43
C ALA A 188 -13.76 11.23 -8.57
N CYS A 189 -12.46 11.56 -8.54
CA CYS A 189 -11.39 10.60 -8.36
C CYS A 189 -10.58 10.96 -7.13
N PHE A 190 -10.40 9.97 -6.27
CA PHE A 190 -9.57 10.03 -5.07
C PHE A 190 -8.34 9.15 -5.27
N HIS A 191 -7.19 9.63 -4.82
CA HIS A 191 -5.99 8.81 -4.68
C HIS A 191 -5.29 9.17 -3.38
N TRP A 192 -4.76 8.15 -2.70
CA TRP A 192 -3.93 8.30 -1.52
C TRP A 192 -2.84 7.24 -1.51
N MET A 193 -1.65 7.65 -1.08
CA MET A 193 -0.53 6.78 -0.82
C MET A 193 -0.05 7.01 0.62
N GLY A 194 0.04 5.93 1.38
CA GLY A 194 0.67 5.87 2.70
C GLY A 194 1.90 4.98 2.65
N ILE A 195 2.89 5.27 3.49
CA ILE A 195 4.10 4.47 3.70
C ILE A 195 4.24 4.27 5.21
N ASP A 196 4.55 3.05 5.67
CA ASP A 196 4.82 2.72 7.09
C ASP A 196 6.32 2.73 7.45
#